data_AF-A0A0F9EZS8-F1
#
_entry.id   AF-A0A0F9EZS8-F1
#
_cell.length_a   1.000
_cell.length_b   1.000
_cell.length_c   1.000
_cell.angle_alpha   90.00
_cell.angle_beta   90.00
_cell.angle_gamma   90.00
#
_symmetry.space_group_name_H-M   'P 1'
#
loop_
_entity.id
_entity.type
_entity.pdbx_description
1 polymer ?
#
loop_
_entity_poly.entity_id
_entity_poly.type
_entity_poly.pdbx_seq_one_letter_code
_entity_poly.pdbx_strand_id
1 'polypeptide(L)' 'GIGISESLYFNLSELLELTYKLIKSCSCKTENGCPACIMSPKCGNSNEPLDKKGALFLLDKLISETLDG' A
#
# COMPACT_ATOMS: atom_id res chain seq x y z
N GLY A 1 20.01 -7.59 -12.88
CA GLY A 1 19.07 -6.63 -12.26
C GLY A 1 19.68 -5.25 -12.28
N ILE A 2 18.87 -4.21 -12.22
CA ILE A 2 19.33 -2.80 -12.26
C ILE A 2 19.30 -2.12 -10.87
N GLY A 3 19.35 -2.90 -9.79
CA GLY A 3 19.45 -2.37 -8.41
C GLY A 3 18.15 -1.85 -7.78
N ILE A 4 16.99 -1.88 -8.46
CA ILE A 4 15.73 -1.33 -7.90
C ILE A 4 15.35 -2.03 -6.59
N SER A 5 15.31 -3.36 -6.55
CA SER A 5 14.93 -4.09 -5.35
C SER A 5 15.87 -3.83 -4.16
N GLU A 6 17.17 -3.67 -4.43
CA GLU A 6 18.18 -3.36 -3.41
C GLU A 6 18.00 -1.94 -2.87
N SER A 7 17.80 -0.96 -3.76
CA SER A 7 17.49 0.42 -3.35
C SER A 7 16.21 0.49 -2.52
N LEU A 8 15.15 -0.24 -2.91
CA LEU A 8 13.90 -0.26 -2.15
C LEU A 8 14.04 -0.95 -0.79
N TYR A 9 14.92 -1.93 -0.65
CA TYR A 9 15.20 -2.57 0.65
C TYR A 9 15.71 -1.55 1.68
N PHE A 10 16.65 -0.69 1.28
CA PHE A 10 17.19 0.34 2.17
C PHE A 10 16.25 1.54 2.38
N ASN A 11 15.26 1.73 1.52
CA ASN A 11 14.29 2.84 1.60
C ASN A 11 12.86 2.33 1.87
N LEU A 12 12.72 1.16 2.51
CA LEU A 12 11.44 0.47 2.67
C LEU A 12 10.44 1.32 3.47
N SER A 13 10.88 1.93 4.58
CA SER A 13 10.02 2.76 5.43
C SER A 13 9.42 3.94 4.66
N GLU A 14 10.24 4.65 3.88
CA GLU A 14 9.79 5.76 3.05
C GLU A 14 8.80 5.30 1.97
N LEU A 15 9.08 4.17 1.31
CA LEU A 15 8.18 3.59 0.32
C LEU A 15 6.81 3.25 0.94
N LEU A 16 6.79 2.64 2.13
CA LEU A 16 5.56 2.28 2.84
C LEU A 16 4.77 3.53 3.24
N GLU A 17 5.43 4.57 3.77
CA GLU A 17 4.79 5.84 4.10
C GLU A 17 4.17 6.54 2.88
N LEU A 18 4.91 6.59 1.76
CA LEU A 18 4.41 7.17 0.52
C LEU A 18 3.20 6.42 0.00
N THR A 19 3.23 5.08 0.07
CA THR A 19 2.10 4.21 -0.30
C THR A 19 0.89 4.48 0.59
N TYR A 20 1.08 4.57 1.91
CA TYR A 20 0.03 4.91 2.87
C TYR A 20 -0.58 6.29 2.57
N LYS A 21 0.25 7.31 2.33
CA LYS A 21 -0.19 8.67 1.97
C LYS A 21 -0.99 8.68 0.66
N LEU A 22 -0.55 7.96 -0.37
CA LEU A 22 -1.27 7.82 -1.64
C LEU A 22 -2.65 7.19 -1.47
N ILE A 23 -2.74 6.08 -0.73
CA ILE A 23 -4.02 5.40 -0.52
C ILE A 23 -4.95 6.27 0.34
N LYS A 24 -4.44 6.85 1.42
CA LYS A 24 -5.21 7.68 2.36
C LYS A 24 -5.78 8.93 1.69
N SER A 25 -4.99 9.59 0.84
CA SER A 25 -5.40 10.83 0.14
C SER A 25 -6.31 10.60 -1.07
N CYS A 26 -6.55 9.35 -1.48
CA CYS A 26 -7.43 9.05 -2.60
C CYS A 26 -8.87 9.55 -2.36
N SER A 27 -9.38 10.37 -3.29
CA SER A 27 -10.71 11.01 -3.27
C SER A 27 -11.86 10.11 -3.75
N CYS A 28 -11.70 8.78 -3.66
CA CYS A 28 -12.73 7.83 -4.05
C CYS A 28 -13.99 8.00 -3.18
N LYS A 29 -15.17 7.95 -3.80
CA LYS A 29 -16.46 8.07 -3.11
C LYS A 29 -16.87 6.80 -2.36
N THR A 30 -16.20 5.68 -2.64
CA THR A 30 -16.46 4.37 -2.06
C THR A 30 -15.60 4.16 -0.81
N GLU A 31 -16.24 3.74 0.29
CA GLU A 31 -15.54 3.40 1.55
C GLU A 31 -14.58 2.21 1.40
N ASN A 32 -14.96 1.26 0.53
CA ASN A 32 -14.20 0.05 0.26
C ASN A 32 -12.94 0.30 -0.62
N GLY A 33 -12.79 1.50 -1.19
CA GLY A 33 -11.71 1.84 -2.12
C GLY A 33 -12.07 1.69 -3.59
N CYS A 34 -11.10 2.00 -4.47
CA CYS A 34 -11.28 1.98 -5.92
C CYS A 34 -10.03 1.44 -6.64
N PRO A 35 -10.14 1.16 -7.95
CA PRO A 35 -9.01 0.66 -8.72
C PRO A 35 -7.77 1.57 -8.74
N ALA A 36 -7.96 2.88 -8.57
CA ALA A 36 -6.84 3.83 -8.59
C ALA A 36 -5.98 3.78 -7.32
N CYS A 37 -6.48 3.28 -6.19
CA CYS A 37 -5.72 3.27 -4.94
C CYS A 37 -5.25 1.89 -4.50
N ILE A 38 -6.06 0.84 -4.67
CA ILE A 38 -5.77 -0.47 -4.04
C ILE A 38 -5.99 -1.68 -4.96
N MET A 39 -6.19 -1.48 -6.28
CA MET A 39 -6.28 -2.61 -7.20
C MET A 39 -4.89 -3.12 -7.58
N SER A 40 -4.73 -4.44 -7.48
CA SER A 40 -3.63 -5.14 -8.13
C SER A 40 -4.10 -5.75 -9.45
N PRO A 41 -3.42 -5.49 -10.57
CA PRO A 41 -3.71 -6.13 -11.85
C PRO A 41 -3.36 -7.63 -11.85
N LYS A 42 -2.76 -8.13 -10.76
CA LYS A 42 -2.39 -9.54 -10.56
C LYS A 42 -3.30 -10.27 -9.56
N CYS A 43 -4.41 -9.65 -9.13
CA CYS A 43 -5.34 -10.31 -8.21
C CYS A 43 -6.13 -11.43 -8.92
N GLY A 44 -6.10 -12.64 -8.36
CA GLY A 44 -6.79 -13.81 -8.90
C GLY A 44 -8.30 -13.84 -8.67
N ASN A 45 -8.83 -12.97 -7.80
CA ASN A 45 -10.27 -12.87 -7.47
C ASN A 45 -10.86 -11.51 -7.84
N SER A 46 -10.38 -10.90 -8.93
CA SER A 46 -10.88 -9.60 -9.44
C SER A 46 -10.88 -8.44 -8.43
N ASN A 47 -10.08 -8.55 -7.36
CA ASN A 47 -10.07 -7.62 -6.23
C ASN A 47 -11.45 -7.48 -5.54
N GLU A 48 -12.25 -8.54 -5.46
CA GLU A 48 -13.53 -8.52 -4.75
C GLU A 48 -13.49 -9.25 -3.39
N PRO A 49 -13.90 -8.60 -2.28
CA PRO A 49 -14.13 -7.16 -2.17
C PRO A 49 -12.80 -6.36 -2.16
N LEU A 50 -12.85 -5.12 -2.63
CA LEU A 50 -11.83 -4.13 -2.31
C LEU A 50 -11.94 -3.75 -0.83
N ASP A 51 -10.81 -3.59 -0.15
CA ASP A 51 -10.78 -3.15 1.25
C ASP A 51 -9.69 -2.10 1.52
N LYS A 52 -10.06 -0.83 1.35
CA LYS A 52 -9.20 0.32 1.65
C LYS A 52 -8.82 0.41 3.12
N LYS A 53 -9.74 0.04 4.04
CA LYS A 53 -9.50 0.13 5.48
C LYS A 53 -8.49 -0.93 5.91
N GLY A 54 -8.65 -2.16 5.42
CA GLY A 54 -7.68 -3.24 5.61
C GLY A 54 -6.30 -2.89 5.05
N ALA A 55 -6.23 -2.31 3.84
CA ALA A 55 -4.95 -1.88 3.26
C ALA A 55 -4.24 -0.82 4.12
N LEU A 56 -4.97 0.20 4.59
CA LEU A 56 -4.42 1.24 5.48
C LEU A 56 -3.98 0.67 6.82
N PHE A 57 -4.75 -0.25 7.40
CA PHE A 57 -4.40 -0.91 8.66
C PHE A 57 -3.10 -1.71 8.55
N LEU A 58 -2.94 -2.50 7.49
CA LEU A 58 -1.72 -3.28 7.27
C LEU A 58 -0.51 -2.37 7.06
N LEU A 59 -0.64 -1.31 6.25
CA LEU A 59 0.46 -0.37 6.03
C LEU A 59 0.88 0.34 7.31
N ASP A 60 -0.08 0.77 8.14
CA ASP A 60 0.19 1.40 9.44
C ASP A 60 0.97 0.46 10.38
N LYS A 61 0.61 -0.83 10.39
CA LYS A 61 1.33 -1.86 11.16
C LYS A 61 2.75 -2.08 10.65
N LEU A 62 2.92 -2.22 9.34
CA LEU A 62 4.25 -2.41 8.73
C LEU A 62 5.16 -1.21 8.97
N ILE A 63 4.63 0.01 8.84
CA ILE A 63 5.39 1.25 9.13
C ILE A 63 5.85 1.24 10.59
N SER A 64 4.96 0.92 11.53
CA SER A 64 5.30 0.85 12.96
C SER A 64 6.42 -0.16 13.22
N GLU A 65 6.34 -1.36 12.64
CA GLU A 65 7.38 -2.40 12.79
C GLU A 65 8.73 -2.01 12.15
N THR A 66 8.72 -1.23 11.07
CA THR A 66 9.96 -0.81 10.38
C THR A 66 10.66 0.37 11.08
N LEU A 67 9.98 1.06 12.00
CA LEU A 67 10.56 2.15 12.79
C LEU A 67 11.19 1.68 14.11
N ASP A 68 10.82 0.47 14.56
CA ASP A 68 11.33 -0.16 15.79
C ASP A 68 12.59 -1.03 15.54
N GLY A 69 13.10 -1.06 14.30
CA GLY A 69 14.24 -1.87 13.84
C GLY A 69 15.51 -1.07 13.55
#